data_AF-A0A9E7MYZ5-F1
#
_entry.id   AF-A0A9E7MYZ5-F1
#
_cell.length_a   1.000
_cell.length_b   1.000
_cell.length_c   1.000
_cell.angle_alpha   90.00
_cell.angle_beta   90.00
_cell.angle_gamma   90.00
#
_symmetry.space_group_name_H-M   'P 1'
#
loop_
_entity.id
_entity.type
_entity.pdbx_description
1 polymer ?
#
loop_
_entity_poly.entity_id
_entity_poly.type
_entity_poly.pdbx_seq_one_letter_code
_entity_poly.pdbx_strand_id
1 'polypeptide(L)'
;MKEKKVLLPALLAVVALGWVVGWATSSEKSEFALVAFALTAIFVNLYFSYLEKKGFILEDERTLRINEIASRRTLQITSLGLAVALLLLSGKTSDPKMEGAFITVGLVLAVMLTLHLLFRHYYSRVM
;
A
#
# COMPACT_ATOMS: atom_id res chain seq x y z
N MET A 1 17.79 16.90 10.91
CA MET A 1 16.98 16.46 12.08
C MET A 1 15.56 17.04 12.11
N LYS A 2 15.32 18.27 11.61
CA LYS A 2 13.96 18.86 11.48
C LYS A 2 13.08 18.11 10.46
N GLU A 3 13.64 17.68 9.33
CA GLU A 3 12.91 16.96 8.28
C GLU A 3 12.29 15.63 8.75
N LYS A 4 13.03 14.82 9.52
CA LYS A 4 12.49 13.56 10.07
C LYS A 4 11.29 13.77 11.01
N LYS A 5 11.17 14.94 11.64
CA LYS A 5 10.02 15.26 12.51
C LYS A 5 8.77 15.60 11.72
N VAL A 6 8.90 16.02 10.46
CA VAL A 6 7.77 16.32 9.57
C VAL A 6 7.03 15.05 9.17
N LEU A 7 7.71 13.89 9.15
CA LEU A 7 7.08 12.60 8.84
C LEU A 7 6.36 11.97 10.04
N LEU A 8 6.61 12.45 11.26
CA LEU A 8 6.04 11.87 12.48
C LEU A 8 4.50 11.83 12.48
N PRO A 9 3.77 12.88 12.07
CA PRO A 9 2.30 12.85 12.09
C PRO A 9 1.73 11.79 11.15
N ALA A 10 2.31 11.64 9.94
CA ALA A 10 1.91 10.60 9.00
C ALA A 10 2.22 9.20 9.55
N LEU A 11 3.41 9.01 10.13
CA LEU A 11 3.80 7.74 10.77
C LEU A 11 2.85 7.38 11.92
N LEU A 12 2.54 8.33 12.80
CA LEU A 12 1.62 8.11 13.91
C LEU A 12 0.21 7.75 13.42
N ALA A 13 -0.27 8.38 12.34
CA ALA A 13 -1.56 8.04 11.74
C ALA A 13 -1.58 6.60 11.19
N VAL A 14 -0.50 6.14 10.58
CA VAL A 14 -0.38 4.76 10.08
C VAL A 14 -0.27 3.75 11.22
N VAL A 15 0.48 4.06 12.28
CA VAL A 15 0.57 3.20 13.48
C VAL A 15 -0.80 3.10 14.17
N ALA A 16 -1.50 4.23 14.32
CA ALA A 16 -2.85 4.26 14.88
C ALA A 16 -3.83 3.45 14.03
N LEU A 17 -3.74 3.54 12.70
CA LEU A 17 -4.53 2.72 11.79
C LEU A 17 -4.28 1.23 12.02
N GLY A 18 -3.02 0.80 12.11
CA GLY A 18 -2.68 -0.60 12.38
C GLY A 18 -3.29 -1.13 13.67
N TRP A 19 -3.26 -0.32 14.73
CA TRP A 19 -3.91 -0.65 16.01
C TRP A 19 -5.43 -0.77 15.87
N VAL A 20 -6.08 0.22 15.24
CA VAL A 20 -7.55 0.25 15.05
C VAL A 20 -8.01 -0.92 14.20
N VAL A 21 -7.30 -1.24 13.11
CA VAL A 21 -7.62 -2.38 12.25
C VAL A 21 -7.44 -3.70 13.01
N GLY A 22 -6.36 -3.84 13.79
CA GLY A 22 -6.14 -5.03 14.63
C GLY A 22 -7.28 -5.26 15.62
N TRP A 23 -7.69 -4.22 16.33
CA TRP A 23 -8.82 -4.26 17.26
C TRP A 23 -10.18 -4.50 16.58
N ALA A 24 -10.43 -3.86 15.44
CA ALA A 24 -11.68 -4.00 14.70
C ALA A 24 -11.85 -5.44 14.16
N THR A 25 -10.75 -6.03 13.70
CA THR A 25 -10.73 -7.42 13.21
C THR A 25 -10.96 -8.42 14.36
N SER A 26 -10.35 -8.20 15.53
CA SER A 26 -10.57 -9.07 16.70
C SER A 26 -11.98 -8.96 17.29
N SER A 27 -12.71 -7.89 16.96
CA SER A 27 -14.05 -7.60 17.47
C SER A 27 -15.16 -7.90 16.44
N GLU A 28 -14.84 -8.58 15.34
CA GLU A 28 -15.75 -8.89 14.21
C GLU A 28 -16.42 -7.65 13.57
N LYS A 29 -15.82 -6.47 13.74
CA LYS A 29 -16.32 -5.17 13.26
C LYS A 29 -15.54 -4.70 12.03
N SER A 30 -15.54 -5.52 10.97
CA SER A 30 -14.74 -5.29 9.75
C SER A 30 -15.08 -3.97 9.04
N GLU A 31 -16.32 -3.49 9.15
CA GLU A 31 -16.76 -2.19 8.59
C GLU A 31 -15.95 -1.01 9.15
N PHE A 32 -15.62 -1.04 10.45
CA PHE A 32 -14.82 -0.01 11.10
C PHE A 32 -13.38 0.00 10.62
N ALA A 33 -12.83 -1.16 10.24
CA ALA A 33 -11.49 -1.25 9.67
C ALA A 33 -11.42 -0.53 8.30
N LEU A 34 -12.45 -0.69 7.46
CA LEU A 34 -12.53 -0.02 6.15
C LEU A 34 -12.65 1.50 6.30
N VAL A 35 -13.51 1.97 7.22
CA VAL A 35 -13.69 3.40 7.47
C VAL A 35 -12.40 4.02 8.04
N ALA A 36 -11.76 3.35 8.99
CA ALA A 36 -10.48 3.79 9.55
C ALA A 36 -9.41 3.89 8.45
N PHE A 37 -9.30 2.88 7.59
CA PHE A 37 -8.38 2.88 6.46
C PHE A 37 -8.62 4.07 5.52
N ALA A 38 -9.87 4.30 5.11
CA ALA A 38 -10.23 5.42 4.24
C ALA A 38 -9.88 6.78 4.85
N LEU A 39 -10.22 7.00 6.13
CA LEU A 39 -9.92 8.25 6.84
C LEU A 39 -8.42 8.49 6.97
N THR A 40 -7.64 7.47 7.33
CA THR A 40 -6.19 7.60 7.42
C THR A 40 -5.57 7.87 6.05
N ALA A 41 -6.02 7.19 4.99
CA ALA A 41 -5.52 7.43 3.63
C ALA A 41 -5.78 8.88 3.18
N ILE A 42 -6.99 9.39 3.43
CA ILE A 42 -7.36 10.80 3.15
C ILE A 42 -6.49 11.75 3.96
N PHE A 43 -6.34 11.52 5.27
CA PHE A 43 -5.52 12.35 6.14
C PHE A 43 -4.07 12.43 5.65
N VAL A 44 -3.46 11.28 5.35
CA VAL A 44 -2.07 11.21 4.88
C VAL A 44 -1.92 11.96 3.57
N ASN A 45 -2.85 11.78 2.62
CA ASN A 45 -2.82 12.48 1.34
C ASN A 45 -2.92 14.01 1.50
N LEU A 46 -3.86 14.48 2.33
CA LEU A 46 -4.04 15.90 2.63
C LEU A 46 -2.83 16.49 3.35
N TYR A 47 -2.25 15.74 4.29
CA TYR A 47 -1.08 16.17 5.06
C TYR A 47 0.14 16.38 4.16
N PHE A 48 0.43 15.42 3.28
CA PHE A 48 1.54 15.57 2.33
C PHE A 48 1.30 16.70 1.33
N SER A 49 0.08 16.82 0.81
CA SER A 49 -0.30 17.94 -0.07
C SER A 49 -0.13 19.31 0.62
N TYR A 50 -0.43 19.39 1.93
CA TYR A 50 -0.24 20.60 2.72
C TYR A 50 1.24 20.94 2.91
N LEU A 51 2.08 19.94 3.16
CA LEU A 51 3.53 20.12 3.30
C LEU A 51 4.16 20.62 2.00
N GLU A 52 3.75 20.04 0.87
CA GLU A 52 4.20 20.45 -0.46
C GLU A 52 3.84 21.91 -0.75
N LYS A 53 2.59 22.32 -0.46
CA LYS A 53 2.14 23.72 -0.57
C LYS A 53 2.93 24.69 0.31
N LYS A 54 3.51 24.22 1.41
CA LYS A 54 4.37 25.02 2.30
C LYS A 54 5.82 25.12 1.84
N GLY A 55 6.16 24.53 0.68
CA GLY A 55 7.52 24.55 0.14
C GLY A 55 8.48 23.61 0.89
N PHE A 56 7.96 22.62 1.64
CA PHE A 56 8.81 21.56 2.16
C PHE A 56 9.24 20.66 1.00
N ILE A 57 10.52 20.74 0.64
CA ILE A 57 11.15 19.80 -0.28
C ILE A 57 11.33 18.49 0.49
N LEU A 58 10.36 17.60 0.36
CA LEU A 58 10.38 16.29 1.01
C LEU A 58 11.38 15.34 0.34
N GLU A 59 11.60 15.51 -0.97
CA GLU A 59 12.49 14.66 -1.76
C GLU A 59 13.28 15.52 -2.76
N ASP A 60 14.61 15.42 -2.69
CA ASP A 60 15.54 15.91 -3.72
C ASP A 60 15.46 15.01 -4.97
N GLU A 61 15.91 15.47 -6.14
CA GLU A 61 15.91 14.69 -7.39
C GLU A 61 16.61 13.34 -7.23
N ARG A 62 17.70 13.31 -6.45
CA ARG A 62 18.41 12.06 -6.14
C ARG A 62 17.54 11.10 -5.32
N THR A 63 16.81 11.61 -4.34
CA THR A 63 15.92 10.82 -3.48
C THR A 63 14.74 10.29 -4.29
N LEU A 64 14.16 11.11 -5.17
CA LEU A 64 13.11 10.71 -6.11
C LEU A 64 13.57 9.54 -7.00
N ARG A 65 14.76 9.63 -7.60
CA ARG A 65 15.30 8.53 -8.42
C ARG A 65 15.55 7.26 -7.62
N ILE A 66 16.05 7.37 -6.38
CA ILE A 66 16.24 6.22 -5.50
C ILE A 66 14.88 5.56 -5.18
N ASN A 67 13.88 6.37 -4.83
CA ASN A 67 12.53 5.89 -4.54
C ASN A 67 11.87 5.24 -5.77
N GLU A 68 12.08 5.78 -6.96
CA GLU A 68 11.56 5.21 -8.20
C GLU A 68 12.16 3.82 -8.45
N ILE A 69 13.49 3.69 -8.33
CA ILE A 69 14.19 2.40 -8.50
C ILE A 69 13.73 1.41 -7.43
N ALA A 70 13.66 1.84 -6.17
CA ALA A 70 13.22 1.01 -5.06
C ALA A 70 11.77 0.53 -5.27
N SER A 71 10.86 1.44 -5.63
CA SER A 71 9.45 1.11 -5.90
C SER A 71 9.30 0.11 -7.05
N ARG A 72 10.04 0.29 -8.15
CA ARG A 72 10.06 -0.66 -9.27
C ARG A 72 10.53 -2.05 -8.83
N ARG A 73 11.58 -2.13 -8.01
CA ARG A 73 12.10 -3.40 -7.49
C ARG A 73 11.16 -4.06 -6.49
N THR A 74 10.57 -3.28 -5.58
CA THR A 74 9.56 -3.78 -4.64
C THR A 74 8.37 -4.35 -5.39
N LEU A 75 7.83 -3.64 -6.39
CA LEU A 75 6.71 -4.15 -7.18
C LEU A 75 7.06 -5.48 -7.88
N GLN A 76 8.25 -5.60 -8.47
CA GLN A 76 8.70 -6.84 -9.10
C GLN A 76 8.80 -7.98 -8.08
N ILE A 77 9.49 -7.77 -6.97
CA ILE A 77 9.73 -8.81 -5.96
C ILE A 77 8.41 -9.22 -5.29
N THR A 78 7.55 -8.27 -4.93
CA THR A 78 6.24 -8.54 -4.35
C THR A 78 5.34 -9.29 -5.33
N SER A 79 5.31 -8.90 -6.62
CA SER A 79 4.53 -9.62 -7.64
C SER A 79 5.01 -11.05 -7.80
N LEU A 80 6.32 -11.26 -7.83
CA LEU A 80 6.91 -12.60 -7.94
C LEU A 80 6.60 -13.45 -6.71
N GLY A 81 6.73 -12.88 -5.51
CA GLY A 81 6.40 -13.56 -4.25
C GLY A 81 4.93 -13.97 -4.18
N LEU A 82 4.01 -13.07 -4.57
CA LEU A 82 2.58 -13.37 -4.65
C LEU A 82 2.28 -14.46 -5.69
N ALA A 83 2.94 -14.42 -6.86
CA ALA A 83 2.79 -15.44 -7.88
C ALA A 83 3.27 -16.82 -7.40
N VAL A 84 4.40 -16.89 -6.70
CA VAL A 84 4.88 -18.13 -6.07
C VAL A 84 3.90 -18.61 -5.00
N ALA A 85 3.37 -17.71 -4.17
CA ALA A 85 2.36 -18.07 -3.17
C ALA A 85 1.08 -18.66 -3.80
N LEU A 86 0.60 -18.09 -4.90
CA LEU A 86 -0.51 -18.64 -5.69
C LEU A 86 -0.24 -20.07 -6.17
N LEU A 87 0.96 -20.32 -6.72
CA LEU A 87 1.34 -21.66 -7.18
C LEU A 87 1.32 -22.67 -6.02
N LEU A 88 1.88 -22.30 -4.86
CA LEU A 88 1.91 -23.15 -3.67
C LEU A 88 0.51 -23.40 -3.08
N LEU A 89 -0.40 -22.44 -3.19
CA LEU A 89 -1.78 -22.54 -2.69
C LEU A 89 -2.70 -23.29 -3.65
N SER A 90 -2.40 -23.29 -4.96
CA SER A 90 -3.26 -23.90 -6.00
C SER A 90 -3.59 -25.37 -5.76
N GLY A 91 -2.66 -26.15 -5.19
CA GLY A 91 -2.85 -27.56 -4.86
C GLY A 91 -3.51 -27.82 -3.50
N LYS A 92 -3.87 -26.78 -2.76
CA LYS A 92 -4.39 -26.88 -1.37
C LYS A 92 -5.81 -26.31 -1.22
N THR A 93 -6.49 -26.01 -2.31
CA THR A 93 -7.81 -25.37 -2.32
C THR A 93 -8.94 -26.22 -1.74
N SER A 94 -8.71 -27.51 -1.44
CA SER A 94 -9.71 -28.36 -0.79
C SER A 94 -10.00 -27.97 0.67
N ASP A 95 -9.10 -27.24 1.34
CA ASP A 95 -9.37 -26.64 2.66
C ASP A 95 -9.95 -25.22 2.46
N PRO A 96 -11.15 -24.91 3.00
CA PRO A 96 -11.77 -23.59 2.83
C PRO A 96 -10.91 -22.42 3.33
N LYS A 97 -10.01 -22.65 4.31
CA LYS A 97 -9.05 -21.62 4.74
C LYS A 97 -7.99 -21.34 3.67
N MET A 98 -7.51 -22.39 3.02
CA MET A 98 -6.51 -22.30 1.94
C MET A 98 -7.14 -21.75 0.66
N GLU A 99 -8.41 -22.09 0.39
CA GLU A 99 -9.19 -21.48 -0.69
C GLU A 99 -9.34 -19.97 -0.49
N GLY A 100 -9.72 -19.53 0.71
CA GLY A 100 -9.79 -18.11 1.05
C GLY A 100 -8.45 -17.38 0.88
N ALA A 101 -7.34 -18.00 1.31
CA ALA A 101 -6.00 -17.46 1.10
C ALA A 101 -5.63 -17.39 -0.40
N PHE A 102 -5.95 -18.43 -1.17
CA PHE A 102 -5.71 -18.49 -2.62
C PHE A 102 -6.44 -17.36 -3.35
N ILE A 103 -7.73 -17.19 -3.09
CA ILE A 103 -8.56 -16.14 -3.68
C ILE A 103 -8.02 -14.76 -3.32
N THR A 104 -7.68 -14.54 -2.04
CA THR A 104 -7.17 -13.25 -1.56
C THR A 104 -5.84 -12.88 -2.21
N VAL A 105 -4.88 -13.81 -2.24
CA VAL A 105 -3.57 -13.59 -2.88
C VAL A 105 -3.74 -13.35 -4.38
N GLY A 106 -4.62 -14.12 -5.04
CA GLY A 106 -5.04 -13.95 -6.43
C GLY A 106 -5.57 -12.55 -6.71
N LEU A 107 -6.53 -12.09 -5.92
CA LEU A 107 -7.16 -10.79 -6.06
C LEU A 107 -6.16 -9.66 -5.84
N VAL A 108 -5.33 -9.73 -4.79
CA VAL A 108 -4.30 -8.72 -4.51
C VAL A 108 -3.31 -8.61 -5.67
N LEU A 109 -2.81 -9.75 -6.19
CA LEU A 109 -1.90 -9.76 -7.33
C LEU A 109 -2.56 -9.15 -8.58
N ALA A 110 -3.80 -9.56 -8.88
CA ALA A 110 -4.54 -9.08 -10.05
C ALA A 110 -4.80 -7.58 -10.00
N VAL A 111 -5.27 -7.06 -8.85
CA VAL A 111 -5.51 -5.62 -8.66
C VAL A 111 -4.20 -4.85 -8.78
N MET A 112 -3.12 -5.32 -8.15
CA MET A 112 -1.83 -4.63 -8.18
C MET A 112 -1.26 -4.53 -9.60
N LEU A 113 -1.30 -5.62 -10.37
CA LEU A 113 -0.83 -5.62 -11.77
C LEU A 113 -1.72 -4.76 -12.67
N THR A 114 -3.03 -4.80 -12.46
CA THR A 114 -3.98 -3.97 -13.22
C THR A 114 -3.73 -2.49 -12.97
N LEU A 115 -3.59 -2.08 -11.71
CA LEU A 115 -3.25 -0.69 -11.35
C LEU A 115 -1.90 -0.28 -11.95
N HIS A 116 -0.89 -1.15 -11.89
CA HIS A 116 0.41 -0.89 -12.50
C HIS A 116 0.29 -0.62 -14.01
N LEU A 117 -0.49 -1.43 -14.73
CA LEU A 117 -0.73 -1.23 -16.16
C LEU A 117 -1.50 0.06 -16.45
N LEU A 118 -2.56 0.35 -15.68
CA LEU A 118 -3.35 1.58 -15.83
C LEU A 118 -2.49 2.82 -15.60
N PHE A 119 -1.70 2.86 -14.53
CA PHE A 119 -0.82 3.99 -14.26
C PHE A 119 0.29 4.10 -15.28
N ARG A 120 0.90 2.99 -15.69
CA ARG A 120 1.90 3.01 -16.77
C ARG A 120 1.31 3.57 -18.06
N HIS A 121 0.11 3.16 -18.43
CA HIS A 121 -0.57 3.68 -19.61
C HIS A 121 -0.85 5.19 -19.48
N TYR A 122 -1.44 5.61 -18.36
CA TYR A 122 -1.74 7.02 -18.10
C TYR A 122 -0.47 7.90 -18.17
N TYR A 123 0.57 7.56 -17.41
CA TYR A 123 1.78 8.36 -17.36
C TYR A 123 2.61 8.29 -18.65
N SER A 124 2.51 7.21 -19.44
CA SER A 124 3.14 7.17 -20.78
C SER A 124 2.52 8.14 -21.79
N ARG A 125 1.34 8.68 -21.50
CA ARG A 125 0.67 9.68 -22.35
C ARG A 125 0.83 11.11 -21.83
N VAL A 126 1.11 11.27 -20.54
CA VAL A 126 1.17 12.57 -19.87
C VAL A 126 2.61 13.08 -19.74
N MET A 127 3.59 12.18 -19.68
CA MET A 127 5.03 12.47 -19.70
C MET A 127 5.61 12.14 -21.08
#